data_AF-A0A927N512-F1
#
_entry.id   AF-A0A927N512-F1
#
_cell.length_a   1.000
_cell.length_b   1.000
_cell.length_c   1.000
_cell.angle_alpha   90.00
_cell.angle_beta   90.00
_cell.angle_gamma   90.00
#
_symmetry.space_group_name_H-M   'P 1'
#
loop_
_entity.id
_entity.type
_entity.pdbx_description
1 polymer ?
#
loop_
_entity_poly.entity_id
_entity_poly.type
_entity_poly.pdbx_seq_one_letter_code
_entity_poly.pdbx_strand_id
1 'polypeptide(L)' 'MASLSDRIRAFLRSPKGQQLSQKAHDQLRKPENQRRLRQLMQKYSRRH' A
#
# COMPACT_ATOMS: atom_id res chain seq x y z
N MET A 1 9.38 12.18 -23.07
CA MET A 1 8.85 12.68 -21.77
C MET A 1 8.56 11.48 -20.90
N ALA A 2 9.14 11.38 -19.70
CA ALA A 2 8.84 10.27 -18.80
C ALA A 2 7.39 10.40 -18.31
N SER A 3 6.61 9.35 -18.48
CA SER A 3 5.22 9.33 -18.05
C SER A 3 5.13 9.23 -16.52
N LEU A 4 4.00 9.64 -15.93
CA LEU A 4 3.79 9.53 -14.49
C LEU A 4 3.97 8.08 -13.99
N SER A 5 3.59 7.10 -14.82
CA SER A 5 3.76 5.67 -14.57
C SER A 5 5.24 5.23 -14.56
N ASP A 6 6.08 5.78 -15.43
CA ASP A 6 7.53 5.51 -15.40
C ASP A 6 8.17 6.03 -14.12
N ARG A 7 7.74 7.20 -13.65
CA ARG A 7 8.23 7.82 -12.41
C ARG A 7 7.81 7.03 -11.18
N ILE A 8 6.59 6.49 -11.17
CA ILE A 8 6.11 5.59 -10.12
C ILE A 8 6.90 4.27 -10.14
N ARG A 9 7.14 3.67 -11.31
CA ARG A 9 7.97 2.45 -11.40
C ARG A 9 9.40 2.68 -10.93
N ALA A 10 10.01 3.80 -11.33
CA ALA A 10 11.33 4.20 -10.87
C ALA A 10 11.34 4.43 -9.35
N PHE A 11 10.29 5.06 -8.80
CA PHE A 11 10.14 5.25 -7.36
C PHE A 11 9.99 3.93 -6.61
N LEU A 12 9.15 3.00 -7.09
CA LEU A 12 8.99 1.66 -6.50
C LEU A 12 10.29 0.84 -6.53
N ARG A 13 11.11 1.03 -7.57
CA ARG A 13 12.44 0.40 -7.68
C ARG A 13 13.51 1.07 -6.81
N SER A 14 13.31 2.32 -6.40
CA SER A 14 14.25 3.05 -5.54
C SER A 14 14.31 2.43 -4.13
N PRO A 15 15.43 2.58 -3.39
CA PRO A 15 15.55 2.08 -2.02
C PRO A 15 14.47 2.65 -1.09
N LYS A 16 14.02 3.89 -1.32
CA LYS A 16 12.92 4.51 -0.57
C LYS A 16 11.58 3.82 -0.86
N GLY A 17 11.32 3.44 -2.11
CA GLY A 17 10.15 2.67 -2.50
C GLY A 17 10.17 1.27 -1.88
N GLN A 18 11.32 0.59 -1.94
CA GLN A 18 11.51 -0.72 -1.32
C GLN A 18 11.30 -0.65 0.20
N GLN A 19 11.84 0.36 0.89
CA GLN A 19 11.59 0.57 2.32
C GLN A 19 10.11 0.80 2.64
N LEU A 20 9.39 1.54 1.78
CA LEU A 20 7.97 1.80 1.96
C LEU A 20 7.16 0.50 1.76
N SER A 21 7.47 -0.28 0.72
CA SER A 21 6.85 -1.58 0.46
C SER A 21 7.15 -2.57 1.58
N GLN A 22 8.38 -2.60 2.10
CA GLN A 22 8.77 -3.47 3.22
C GLN A 22 7.98 -3.10 4.49
N LYS A 23 7.94 -1.80 4.84
CA LYS A 23 7.14 -1.31 5.97
C LYS A 23 5.65 -1.61 5.79
N ALA A 24 5.13 -1.45 4.57
CA ALA A 24 3.75 -1.80 4.26
C ALA A 24 3.53 -3.30 4.45
N HIS A 25 4.44 -4.16 3.96
CA HIS A 25 4.36 -5.60 4.11
C HIS A 25 4.41 -6.02 5.59
N ASP A 26 5.34 -5.47 6.37
CA ASP A 26 5.42 -5.71 7.81
C ASP A 26 4.20 -5.20 8.57
N GLN A 27 3.64 -4.06 8.17
CA GLN A 27 2.39 -3.56 8.73
C GLN A 27 1.20 -4.44 8.35
N LEU A 28 1.15 -4.98 7.14
CA LEU A 28 0.10 -5.88 6.67
C LEU A 28 0.19 -7.28 7.29
N ARG A 29 1.39 -7.72 7.69
CA ARG A 29 1.60 -8.96 8.45
C ARG A 29 1.06 -8.89 9.87
N LYS A 30 0.79 -7.69 10.40
CA LYS A 30 0.17 -7.55 11.73
C LYS A 30 -1.33 -7.89 11.68
N PRO A 31 -1.80 -8.82 12.52
CA PRO A 31 -3.21 -9.24 12.52
C PRO A 31 -4.18 -8.09 12.86
N GLU A 32 -3.76 -7.13 13.69
CA GLU A 32 -4.55 -5.93 13.98
C GLU A 32 -4.79 -5.05 12.75
N ASN A 33 -3.77 -4.86 11.92
CA ASN A 33 -3.88 -4.05 10.71
C ASN A 33 -4.76 -4.74 9.66
N GLN A 34 -4.71 -6.06 9.56
CA GLN A 34 -5.64 -6.80 8.71
C GLN A 34 -7.08 -6.64 9.17
N ARG A 35 -7.35 -6.66 10.48
CA ARG A 35 -8.69 -6.41 11.02
C ARG A 35 -9.17 -4.99 10.70
N ARG A 36 -8.31 -3.98 10.88
CA ARG A 36 -8.63 -2.59 10.51
C ARG A 36 -8.88 -2.44 9.01
N LEU A 37 -8.07 -3.06 8.15
CA LEU A 37 -8.28 -3.06 6.70
C LEU A 37 -9.62 -3.70 6.33
N ARG A 38 -9.95 -4.86 6.92
CA ARG A 38 -11.26 -5.50 6.69
C ARG A 38 -12.42 -4.62 7.16
N GLN A 39 -12.29 -3.95 8.31
CA GLN A 39 -13.32 -3.02 8.80
C GLN A 39 -13.47 -1.80 7.88
N LEU A 40 -12.36 -1.25 7.38
CA LEU A 40 -12.39 -0.15 6.41
C LEU A 40 -13.05 -0.59 5.10
N MET A 41 -12.67 -1.76 4.56
CA MET A 41 -13.29 -2.33 3.37
C MET A 41 -14.79 -2.61 3.58
N GLN A 42 -15.19 -3.20 4.71
CA GLN A 42 -16.61 -3.41 5.02
C GLN A 42 -17.38 -2.08 5.13
N LYS A 43 -16.77 -1.05 5.72
CA LYS A 43 -17.40 0.26 5.85
C LYS A 43 -17.56 0.95 4.48
N TYR A 44 -16.58 0.78 3.59
CA TYR A 44 -16.66 1.32 2.23
C TYR A 44 -17.65 0.53 1.38
N SER A 45 -17.65 -0.80 1.48
CA SER A 45 -18.55 -1.69 0.75
C SER A 45 -20.02 -1.59 1.21
N ARG A 46 -20.29 -1.10 2.43
CA ARG A 46 -21.65 -0.80 2.91
C ARG A 46 -22.18 0.56 2.47
N ARG A 47 -21.31 1.43 1.96
CA ARG A 47 -21.66 2.81 1.57
C ARG A 47 -21.88 2.96 0.05
N HIS A 48 -21.65 1.88 -0.70
CA HIS A 48 -22.00 1.70 -2.11
C HIS A 48 -23.11 0.66 -2.21
#